data_AF-A0A954VUT8-F1
#
_entry.id   AF-A0A954VUT8-F1
#
_cell.length_a   1.000
_cell.length_b   1.000
_cell.length_c   1.000
_cell.angle_alpha   90.00
_cell.angle_beta   90.00
_cell.angle_gamma   90.00
#
_symmetry.space_group_name_H-M   'P 1'
#
loop_
_entity.id
_entity.type
_entity.pdbx_description
1 polymer ?
#
loop_
_entity_poly.entity_id
_entity_poly.type
_entity_poly.pdbx_seq_one_letter_code
_entity_poly.pdbx_strand_id
1 'polypeptide(L)'
;MQRFQKFVLLVAFLFGVGVLPTAESSAQLYEQEPHDLITLNAANNNQVYKVAPLTEFNPRVTPRTLPDRGSFRVRLLAEPDKEFDVSWSAVEKIELFEDRILQEAIEQFKQRKFDTTFEYLSYLNRNYPRTRGLDSVMEQFLFTEASTLYSQKEFERAWFLLDELYQRAPDRNGVSTALGKVLNQIFVSHLRNENYPAARRIYQVA
;
A
#
# COMPACT_ATOMS: atom_id res chain seq x y z
N MET A 1 -20.76 -48.26 19.38
CA MET A 1 -19.67 -47.26 19.47
C MET A 1 -19.02 -47.13 18.09
N GLN A 2 -19.64 -46.36 17.20
CA GLN A 2 -19.15 -46.14 15.83
C GLN A 2 -18.29 -44.87 15.80
N ARG A 3 -17.10 -45.00 15.22
CA ARG A 3 -16.08 -43.96 15.12
C ARG A 3 -16.52 -42.89 14.12
N PHE A 4 -16.44 -41.62 14.54
CA PHE A 4 -16.53 -40.44 13.70
C PHE A 4 -15.48 -40.51 12.58
N GLN A 5 -15.95 -40.63 11.34
CA GLN A 5 -15.15 -40.59 10.14
C GLN A 5 -14.85 -39.12 9.83
N LYS A 6 -13.60 -38.70 10.05
CA LYS A 6 -13.10 -37.37 9.66
C LYS A 6 -13.07 -37.32 8.13
N PHE A 7 -13.93 -36.49 7.53
CA PHE A 7 -13.85 -36.13 6.13
C PHE A 7 -12.62 -35.24 5.92
N VAL A 8 -11.57 -35.80 5.35
CA VAL A 8 -10.44 -35.07 4.75
C VAL A 8 -10.82 -34.87 3.29
N LEU A 9 -10.92 -33.63 2.83
CA LEU A 9 -11.27 -33.35 1.45
C LEU A 9 -10.11 -33.75 0.54
N LEU A 10 -10.42 -34.68 -0.37
CA LEU A 10 -9.58 -35.24 -1.40
C LEU A 10 -9.22 -34.15 -2.43
N VAL A 11 -7.93 -34.00 -2.73
CA VAL A 11 -7.42 -33.14 -3.81
C VAL A 11 -8.01 -33.63 -5.14
N ALA A 12 -8.87 -32.82 -5.74
CA ALA A 12 -9.37 -33.04 -7.08
C ALA A 12 -8.24 -32.74 -8.08
N PHE A 13 -7.77 -33.79 -8.76
CA PHE A 13 -6.82 -33.72 -9.86
C PHE A 13 -7.54 -33.15 -11.10
N LEU A 14 -7.41 -31.86 -11.37
CA LEU A 14 -7.85 -31.26 -12.63
C LEU A 14 -6.69 -31.26 -13.63
N PHE A 15 -6.65 -32.29 -14.47
CA PHE A 15 -6.02 -32.22 -15.79
C PHE A 15 -6.93 -31.39 -16.70
N GLY A 16 -6.41 -30.33 -17.31
CA GLY A 16 -7.07 -29.75 -18.48
C GLY A 16 -6.83 -28.26 -18.72
N VAL A 17 -6.09 -28.02 -19.80
CA VAL A 17 -5.98 -26.78 -20.60
C VAL A 17 -5.00 -25.76 -20.04
N GLY A 18 -3.84 -25.70 -20.71
CA GLY A 18 -2.92 -24.57 -20.60
C GLY A 18 -3.68 -23.29 -20.93
N VAL A 19 -3.91 -22.49 -19.90
CA VAL A 19 -4.38 -21.12 -20.05
C VAL A 19 -3.25 -20.37 -20.74
N LEU A 20 -3.47 -20.01 -22.01
CA LEU A 20 -2.70 -18.97 -22.67
C LEU A 20 -2.61 -17.77 -21.73
N PRO A 21 -1.47 -17.07 -21.64
CA PRO A 21 -1.39 -15.85 -20.83
C PRO A 21 -2.41 -14.86 -21.41
N THR A 22 -3.59 -14.78 -20.80
CA THR A 22 -4.47 -13.64 -20.94
C THR A 22 -3.63 -12.46 -20.52
N ALA A 23 -3.35 -11.56 -21.47
CA ALA A 23 -2.63 -10.32 -21.23
C ALA A 23 -3.12 -9.74 -19.91
N GLU A 24 -2.31 -9.89 -18.86
CA GLU A 24 -2.63 -9.31 -17.56
C GLU A 24 -2.81 -7.82 -17.84
N SER A 25 -3.98 -7.33 -17.49
CA SER A 25 -4.36 -5.93 -17.66
C SER A 25 -3.16 -5.04 -17.31
N SER A 26 -2.76 -4.16 -18.22
CA SER A 26 -1.74 -3.13 -17.96
C SER A 26 -2.16 -2.12 -16.89
N ALA A 27 -3.31 -2.34 -16.25
CA ALA A 27 -3.85 -1.55 -15.17
C ALA A 27 -2.97 -1.68 -13.92
N GLN A 28 -2.78 -0.55 -13.25
CA GLN A 28 -2.02 -0.48 -12.02
C GLN A 28 -2.68 -1.36 -10.93
N LEU A 29 -1.91 -1.88 -9.96
CA LEU A 29 -2.45 -2.85 -9.00
C LEU A 29 -3.66 -2.31 -8.22
N TYR A 30 -3.69 -1.01 -7.90
CA TYR A 30 -4.81 -0.37 -7.20
C TYR A 30 -6.07 -0.21 -8.05
N GLU A 31 -5.99 -0.37 -9.37
CA GLU A 31 -7.13 -0.33 -10.30
C GLU A 31 -7.79 -1.69 -10.47
N GLN A 32 -7.12 -2.76 -10.01
CA GLN A 32 -7.64 -4.11 -10.06
C GLN A 32 -8.70 -4.33 -8.98
N GLU A 33 -9.56 -5.33 -9.19
CA GLU A 33 -10.47 -5.77 -8.15
C GLU A 33 -9.66 -6.21 -6.90
N PRO A 34 -10.03 -5.74 -5.70
CA PRO A 34 -9.34 -6.12 -4.47
C PRO A 34 -9.28 -7.63 -4.29
N HIS A 35 -8.06 -8.15 -4.12
CA HIS A 35 -7.84 -9.59 -3.96
C HIS A 35 -6.60 -9.89 -3.15
N ASP A 36 -6.68 -10.96 -2.37
CA ASP A 36 -5.55 -11.47 -1.62
C ASP A 36 -4.89 -12.61 -2.40
N LEU A 37 -3.62 -12.87 -2.11
CA LEU A 37 -2.90 -14.03 -2.62
C LEU A 37 -2.67 -15.03 -1.50
N ILE A 38 -2.95 -16.29 -1.81
CA ILE A 38 -2.58 -17.42 -0.96
C ILE A 38 -1.57 -18.26 -1.75
N THR A 39 -0.37 -18.37 -1.21
CA THR A 39 0.66 -19.27 -1.72
C THR A 39 0.65 -20.53 -0.88
N LEU A 40 0.42 -21.67 -1.51
CA LEU A 40 0.49 -22.96 -0.86
C LEU A 40 1.95 -23.39 -0.64
N ASN A 41 2.17 -24.39 0.21
CA ASN A 41 3.50 -24.90 0.50
C ASN A 41 4.04 -25.85 -0.60
N ALA A 42 5.30 -26.28 -0.43
CA ALA A 42 5.98 -27.13 -1.40
C ALA A 42 5.30 -28.49 -1.62
N ALA A 43 4.61 -29.04 -0.61
CA ALA A 43 3.83 -30.27 -0.75
C ALA A 43 2.60 -30.10 -1.67
N ASN A 44 2.18 -28.85 -1.89
CA ASN A 44 1.11 -28.43 -2.77
C ASN A 44 1.64 -27.61 -3.96
N ASN A 45 2.86 -27.92 -4.42
CA ASN A 45 3.50 -27.33 -5.60
C ASN A 45 3.72 -25.81 -5.57
N ASN A 46 3.72 -25.17 -4.39
CA ASN A 46 3.86 -23.72 -4.24
C ASN A 46 2.85 -22.91 -5.08
N GLN A 47 1.65 -23.47 -5.31
CA GLN A 47 0.66 -22.84 -6.16
C GLN A 47 0.11 -21.55 -5.52
N VAL A 48 -0.09 -20.52 -6.34
CA VAL A 48 -0.63 -19.22 -5.92
C VAL A 48 -2.06 -19.08 -6.39
N TYR A 49 -2.95 -18.72 -5.48
CA TYR A 49 -4.37 -18.48 -5.75
C TYR A 49 -4.75 -17.04 -5.46
N LYS A 50 -5.43 -16.39 -6.42
CA LYS A 50 -6.10 -15.10 -6.22
C LYS A 50 -7.46 -15.37 -5.58
N VAL A 51 -7.68 -14.80 -4.40
CA VAL A 51 -8.91 -15.00 -3.63
C VAL A 51 -9.57 -13.66 -3.32
N ALA A 52 -10.88 -13.68 -3.12
CA ALA A 52 -11.59 -12.53 -2.58
C ALA A 52 -10.99 -12.11 -1.23
N PRO A 53 -11.07 -10.82 -0.85
CA PRO A 53 -10.47 -10.32 0.37
C PRO A 53 -10.88 -11.14 1.60
N LEU A 54 -9.90 -11.70 2.29
CA LEU A 54 -10.07 -12.55 3.47
C LEU A 54 -10.73 -11.79 4.63
N THR A 55 -11.80 -12.35 5.16
CA THR A 55 -12.57 -11.73 6.26
C THR A 55 -12.10 -12.18 7.64
N GLU A 56 -11.29 -13.22 7.69
CA GLU A 56 -10.73 -13.85 8.88
C GLU A 56 -9.76 -12.92 9.63
N PHE A 57 -9.14 -11.97 8.94
CA PHE A 57 -8.22 -11.00 9.54
C PHE A 57 -8.97 -9.74 9.96
N ASN A 58 -9.21 -9.59 11.26
CA ASN A 58 -9.71 -8.36 11.86
C ASN A 58 -8.85 -7.95 13.06
N PRO A 59 -8.01 -6.90 12.95
CA PRO A 59 -7.80 -6.05 11.77
C PRO A 59 -7.13 -6.82 10.61
N ARG A 60 -7.26 -6.30 9.38
CA ARG A 60 -6.64 -6.87 8.17
C ARG A 60 -5.12 -6.72 8.20
N VAL A 61 -4.48 -7.58 8.99
CA VAL A 61 -3.04 -7.63 9.18
C VAL A 61 -2.63 -9.08 9.09
N THR A 62 -1.70 -9.36 8.17
CA THR A 62 -1.13 -10.70 8.05
C THR A 62 -0.40 -11.06 9.36
N PRO A 63 -0.75 -12.19 10.01
CA PRO A 63 -0.10 -12.59 11.25
C PRO A 63 1.36 -12.96 10.99
N ARG A 64 2.23 -12.69 11.98
CA ARG A 64 3.67 -13.03 11.88
C ARG A 64 3.91 -14.53 11.74
N THR A 65 3.01 -15.33 12.29
CA THR A 65 3.04 -16.79 12.23
C THR A 65 1.64 -17.27 11.89
N LEU A 66 1.54 -18.05 10.81
CA LEU A 66 0.27 -18.65 10.41
C LEU A 66 -0.09 -19.78 11.38
N PRO A 67 -1.38 -20.04 11.63
CA PRO A 67 -1.82 -21.22 12.37
C PRO A 67 -1.28 -22.50 11.74
N ASP A 68 -1.02 -23.53 12.56
CA ASP A 68 -0.55 -24.84 12.11
C ASP A 68 -1.69 -25.83 11.85
N ARG A 69 -2.90 -25.52 12.32
CA ARG A 69 -4.08 -26.40 12.30
C ARG A 69 -5.37 -25.64 12.03
N GLY A 70 -6.37 -26.40 11.62
CA GLY A 70 -7.70 -25.88 11.28
C GLY A 70 -7.79 -25.50 9.81
N SER A 71 -8.93 -24.93 9.45
CA SER A 71 -9.20 -24.42 8.10
C SER A 71 -9.87 -23.06 8.18
N PHE A 72 -9.86 -22.36 7.04
CA PHE A 72 -10.58 -21.12 6.81
C PHE A 72 -11.22 -21.16 5.43
N ARG A 73 -12.25 -20.33 5.23
CA ARG A 73 -13.01 -20.34 3.99
C ARG A 73 -12.52 -19.25 3.07
N VAL A 74 -12.36 -19.60 1.80
CA VAL A 74 -11.95 -18.66 0.76
C VAL A 74 -12.86 -18.78 -0.44
N ARG A 75 -12.93 -17.71 -1.22
CA ARG A 75 -13.57 -17.69 -2.52
C ARG A 75 -12.53 -17.35 -3.56
N LEU A 76 -12.33 -18.23 -4.53
CA LEU A 76 -11.39 -17.98 -5.62
C LEU A 76 -11.99 -16.91 -6.55
N LEU A 77 -11.17 -15.97 -7.03
CA LEU A 77 -11.67 -15.00 -8.03
C LEU A 77 -12.09 -15.67 -9.35
N ALA A 78 -11.47 -16.80 -9.69
CA ALA A 78 -11.83 -17.57 -10.88
C ALA A 78 -13.16 -18.34 -10.74
N GLU A 79 -13.58 -18.63 -9.50
CA GLU A 79 -14.81 -19.38 -9.20
C GLU A 79 -15.57 -18.70 -8.05
N PRO A 80 -16.14 -17.51 -8.28
CA PRO A 80 -16.73 -16.69 -7.22
C PRO A 80 -17.99 -17.32 -6.60
N ASP A 81 -18.67 -18.22 -7.30
CA ASP A 81 -19.90 -18.87 -6.81
C ASP A 81 -19.62 -20.02 -5.82
N LYS A 82 -18.35 -20.33 -5.55
CA LYS A 82 -17.95 -21.43 -4.67
C LYS A 82 -17.08 -20.97 -3.52
N GLU A 83 -17.35 -21.51 -2.35
CA GLU A 83 -16.47 -21.41 -1.18
C GLU A 83 -15.63 -22.69 -1.05
N PHE A 84 -14.37 -22.52 -0.71
CA PHE A 84 -13.41 -23.59 -0.50
C PHE A 84 -12.86 -23.52 0.92
N ASP A 85 -12.76 -24.66 1.59
CA ASP A 85 -12.03 -24.78 2.85
C ASP A 85 -10.54 -25.00 2.58
N VAL A 86 -9.70 -24.09 3.04
CA VAL A 86 -8.25 -24.17 2.95
C VAL A 86 -7.68 -24.55 4.31
N SER A 87 -6.88 -25.62 4.36
CA SER A 87 -6.16 -25.99 5.58
C SER A 87 -5.04 -25.00 5.85
N TRP A 88 -4.95 -24.49 7.07
CA TRP A 88 -3.85 -23.61 7.48
C TRP A 88 -2.48 -24.26 7.28
N SER A 89 -2.39 -25.58 7.50
CA SER A 89 -1.15 -26.35 7.31
C SER A 89 -0.67 -26.43 5.86
N ALA A 90 -1.52 -26.09 4.88
CA ALA A 90 -1.19 -26.11 3.45
C ALA A 90 -0.69 -24.75 2.95
N VAL A 91 -0.83 -23.69 3.74
CA VAL A 91 -0.50 -22.32 3.35
C VAL A 91 0.93 -21.99 3.76
N GLU A 92 1.72 -21.53 2.79
CA GLU A 92 3.07 -21.01 3.01
C GLU A 92 3.03 -19.51 3.32
N LYS A 93 2.23 -18.75 2.56
CA LYS A 93 2.21 -17.29 2.63
C LYS A 93 0.83 -16.75 2.28
N ILE A 94 0.44 -15.67 2.94
CA ILE A 94 -0.72 -14.86 2.60
C ILE A 94 -0.23 -13.44 2.33
N GLU A 95 -0.71 -12.84 1.26
CA GLU A 95 -0.43 -11.46 0.89
C GLU A 95 -1.74 -10.72 0.69
N LEU A 96 -2.02 -9.79 1.61
CA LEU A 96 -3.22 -8.97 1.53
C LEU A 96 -3.07 -7.95 0.40
N PHE A 97 -4.19 -7.61 -0.24
CA PHE A 97 -4.24 -6.65 -1.33
C PHE A 97 -3.58 -5.32 -0.97
N GLU A 98 -3.96 -4.74 0.17
CA GLU A 98 -3.48 -3.45 0.63
C GLU A 98 -1.99 -3.44 1.00
N ASP A 99 -1.46 -4.56 1.51
CA ASP A 99 -0.04 -4.73 1.81
C ASP A 99 0.76 -4.76 0.50
N ARG A 100 0.24 -5.42 -0.55
CA ARG A 100 0.86 -5.46 -1.87
C ARG A 100 0.86 -4.09 -2.57
N ILE A 101 -0.23 -3.33 -2.46
CA ILE A 101 -0.29 -1.95 -2.96
C ILE A 101 0.75 -1.07 -2.26
N LEU A 102 0.88 -1.20 -0.94
CA LEU A 102 1.89 -0.44 -0.19
C LEU A 102 3.30 -0.82 -0.63
N GLN A 103 3.56 -2.11 -0.84
CA GLN A 103 4.85 -2.59 -1.33
C GLN A 103 5.19 -2.04 -2.72
N GLU A 104 4.21 -1.97 -3.61
CA GLU A 104 4.38 -1.37 -4.94
C GLU A 104 4.66 0.14 -4.82
N ALA A 105 3.92 0.85 -3.95
CA ALA A 105 4.17 2.28 -3.68
C ALA A 105 5.61 2.54 -3.23
N ILE A 106 6.13 1.69 -2.32
CA ILE A 106 7.52 1.74 -1.84
C ILE A 106 8.50 1.51 -2.98
N GLU A 107 8.21 0.59 -3.90
CA GLU A 107 9.09 0.30 -5.04
C GLU A 107 9.14 1.47 -6.04
N GLN A 108 7.97 2.04 -6.39
CA GLN A 108 7.92 3.26 -7.21
C GLN A 108 8.63 4.43 -6.52
N PHE A 109 8.53 4.52 -5.19
CA PHE A 109 9.17 5.58 -4.41
C PHE A 109 10.69 5.48 -4.45
N LYS A 110 11.25 4.26 -4.32
CA LYS A 110 12.70 4.01 -4.46
C LYS A 110 13.21 4.41 -5.85
N GLN A 111 12.38 4.24 -6.87
CA GLN A 111 12.67 4.63 -8.24
C GLN A 111 12.47 6.14 -8.50
N ARG A 112 12.13 6.93 -7.46
CA ARG A 112 11.84 8.37 -7.53
C ARG A 112 10.69 8.73 -8.48
N LYS A 113 9.75 7.80 -8.70
CA LYS A 113 8.55 8.03 -9.49
C LYS A 113 7.46 8.63 -8.59
N PHE A 114 7.65 9.88 -8.19
CA PHE A 114 6.83 10.51 -7.15
C PHE A 114 5.35 10.60 -7.51
N ASP A 115 5.02 10.93 -8.76
CA ASP A 115 3.62 10.99 -9.23
C ASP A 115 2.91 9.64 -9.05
N THR A 116 3.52 8.55 -9.54
CA THR A 116 2.96 7.20 -9.38
C THR A 116 2.90 6.78 -7.91
N THR A 117 3.95 7.04 -7.11
CA THR A 117 3.90 6.78 -5.67
C THR A 117 2.73 7.49 -5.00
N PHE A 118 2.48 8.75 -5.35
CA PHE A 118 1.36 9.51 -4.81
C PHE A 118 0.01 8.87 -5.15
N GLU A 119 -0.17 8.34 -6.36
CA GLU A 119 -1.39 7.62 -6.76
C GLU A 119 -1.65 6.41 -5.85
N TYR A 120 -0.65 5.56 -5.66
CA TYR A 120 -0.75 4.39 -4.78
C TYR A 120 -1.03 4.76 -3.32
N LEU A 121 -0.28 5.72 -2.77
CA LEU A 121 -0.46 6.14 -1.36
C LEU A 121 -1.80 6.85 -1.15
N SER A 122 -2.25 7.65 -2.12
CA SER A 122 -3.57 8.29 -2.09
C SER A 122 -4.70 7.27 -2.11
N TYR A 123 -4.57 6.22 -2.93
CA TYR A 123 -5.53 5.12 -2.97
C TYR A 123 -5.62 4.42 -1.61
N LEU A 124 -4.48 4.08 -1.01
CA LEU A 124 -4.42 3.44 0.31
C LEU A 124 -5.03 4.34 1.40
N ASN A 125 -4.66 5.62 1.43
CA ASN A 125 -5.17 6.55 2.44
C ASN A 125 -6.70 6.71 2.38
N ARG A 126 -7.32 6.56 1.20
CA ARG A 126 -8.78 6.62 1.04
C ARG A 126 -9.47 5.30 1.36
N ASN A 127 -8.96 4.19 0.85
CA ASN A 127 -9.67 2.90 0.86
C ASN A 127 -9.21 1.97 1.99
N TYR A 128 -7.95 2.08 2.41
CA TYR A 128 -7.31 1.23 3.42
C TYR A 128 -6.45 2.09 4.39
N PRO A 129 -7.03 3.10 5.08
CA PRO A 129 -6.26 4.03 5.92
C PRO A 129 -5.56 3.35 7.11
N ARG A 130 -5.91 2.11 7.43
CA ARG A 130 -5.32 1.33 8.52
C ARG A 130 -4.22 0.36 8.06
N THR A 131 -3.81 0.41 6.79
CA THR A 131 -2.72 -0.43 6.29
C THR A 131 -1.47 -0.18 7.11
N ARG A 132 -0.91 -1.26 7.64
CA ARG A 132 0.23 -1.19 8.56
C ARG A 132 1.45 -0.60 7.85
N GLY A 133 1.94 0.53 8.36
CA GLY A 133 3.11 1.22 7.82
C GLY A 133 2.81 2.28 6.77
N LEU A 134 1.54 2.47 6.38
CA LEU A 134 1.14 3.49 5.42
C LEU A 134 1.59 4.90 5.83
N ASP A 135 1.31 5.29 7.08
CA ASP A 135 1.66 6.63 7.58
C ASP A 135 3.17 6.90 7.51
N SER A 136 3.97 5.92 7.93
CA SER A 136 5.43 6.03 7.88
C SER A 136 5.95 6.23 6.45
N VAL A 137 5.40 5.47 5.48
CA VAL A 137 5.77 5.61 4.06
C VAL A 137 5.30 6.95 3.50
N MET A 138 4.08 7.39 3.82
CA MET A 138 3.54 8.68 3.40
C MET A 138 4.37 9.84 3.93
N GLU A 139 4.71 9.82 5.22
CA GLU A 139 5.58 10.84 5.82
C GLU A 139 6.95 10.89 5.13
N GLN A 140 7.57 9.73 4.91
CA GLN A 140 8.86 9.64 4.23
C GLN A 140 8.77 10.19 2.81
N PHE A 141 7.73 9.81 2.06
CA PHE A 141 7.42 10.30 0.72
C PHE A 141 7.33 11.83 0.68
N LEU A 142 6.45 12.42 1.51
CA LEU A 142 6.24 13.88 1.57
C LEU A 142 7.55 14.64 1.82
N PHE A 143 8.34 14.16 2.78
CA PHE A 143 9.61 14.81 3.12
C PHE A 143 10.65 14.70 2.00
N THR A 144 10.77 13.52 1.38
CA THR A 144 11.75 13.27 0.32
C THR A 144 11.40 14.00 -0.97
N GLU A 145 10.14 14.02 -1.37
CA GLU A 145 9.70 14.78 -2.54
C GLU A 145 9.84 16.28 -2.29
N ALA A 146 9.41 16.80 -1.14
CA ALA A 146 9.60 18.20 -0.79
C ALA A 146 11.08 18.63 -0.83
N SER A 147 11.98 17.78 -0.33
CA SER A 147 13.43 18.02 -0.40
C SER A 147 13.94 18.07 -1.84
N THR A 148 13.38 17.23 -2.71
CA THR A 148 13.72 17.21 -4.14
C THR A 148 13.23 18.49 -4.83
N LEU A 149 11.97 18.89 -4.62
CA LEU A 149 11.39 20.13 -5.14
C LEU A 149 12.15 21.36 -4.65
N TYR A 150 12.55 21.38 -3.38
CA TYR A 150 13.38 22.44 -2.83
C TYR A 150 14.71 22.56 -3.58
N SER A 151 15.38 21.44 -3.86
CA SER A 151 16.64 21.44 -4.64
C SER A 151 16.46 21.92 -6.07
N GLN A 152 15.26 21.70 -6.64
CA GLN A 152 14.84 22.19 -7.96
C GLN A 152 14.37 23.66 -7.94
N LYS A 153 14.38 24.32 -6.77
CA LYS A 153 13.87 25.67 -6.52
C LYS A 153 12.35 25.83 -6.72
N GLU A 154 11.62 24.72 -6.69
CA GLU A 154 10.15 24.69 -6.72
C GLU A 154 9.60 24.87 -5.30
N PHE A 155 9.86 26.04 -4.70
CA PHE A 155 9.64 26.28 -3.28
C PHE A 155 8.16 26.21 -2.88
N GLU A 156 7.25 26.71 -3.71
CA GLU A 156 5.82 26.69 -3.43
C GLU A 156 5.28 25.25 -3.36
N ARG A 157 5.71 24.37 -4.28
CA ARG A 157 5.34 22.95 -4.25
C ARG A 157 5.96 22.23 -3.06
N ALA A 158 7.23 22.52 -2.76
CA ALA A 158 7.90 21.98 -1.57
C ALA A 158 7.17 22.40 -0.28
N TRP A 159 6.66 23.64 -0.22
CA TRP A 159 5.90 24.15 0.92
C TRP A 159 4.61 23.36 1.11
N PHE A 160 3.82 23.12 0.06
CA PHE A 160 2.57 22.34 0.18
C PHE A 160 2.79 20.94 0.75
N LEU A 161 3.85 20.24 0.32
CA LEU A 161 4.15 18.90 0.84
C LEU A 161 4.65 18.94 2.29
N LEU A 162 5.43 19.94 2.67
CA LEU A 162 5.91 20.11 4.06
C LEU A 162 4.80 20.56 5.00
N ASP A 163 3.85 21.36 4.51
CA ASP A 163 2.67 21.78 5.27
C ASP A 163 1.79 20.57 5.58
N GLU A 164 1.45 19.76 4.57
CA GLU A 164 0.73 18.49 4.77
C GLU A 164 1.47 17.58 5.76
N LEU A 165 2.79 17.46 5.63
CA LEU A 165 3.60 16.68 6.56
C LEU A 165 3.56 17.26 7.99
N TYR A 166 3.60 18.57 8.15
CA TYR A 166 3.52 19.23 9.46
C TYR A 166 2.16 19.01 10.12
N GLN A 167 1.07 19.08 9.35
CA GLN A 167 -0.27 18.83 9.87
C GLN A 167 -0.47 17.38 10.32
N ARG A 168 0.19 16.43 9.64
CA ARG A 168 0.16 15.01 9.99
C ARG A 168 1.07 14.63 11.15
N ALA A 169 2.31 15.12 11.13
CA ALA A 169 3.37 14.73 12.04
C ALA A 169 4.16 15.97 12.51
N PRO A 170 3.54 16.87 13.31
CA PRO A 170 4.16 18.13 13.71
C PRO A 170 5.43 17.92 14.56
N ASP A 171 5.48 16.82 15.32
CA ASP A 171 6.61 16.47 16.18
C ASP A 171 7.75 15.74 15.44
N ARG A 172 7.59 15.49 14.13
CA ARG A 172 8.64 14.82 13.35
C ARG A 172 9.87 15.72 13.23
N ASN A 173 11.00 15.18 13.66
CA ASN A 173 12.28 15.89 13.65
C ASN A 173 12.59 16.50 12.28
N GLY A 174 12.85 17.81 12.27
CA GLY A 174 13.29 18.55 11.09
C GLY A 174 12.19 19.12 10.21
N VAL A 175 10.91 18.78 10.42
CA VAL A 175 9.80 19.28 9.60
C VAL A 175 9.64 20.80 9.75
N SER A 176 9.53 21.32 10.98
CA SER A 176 9.40 22.77 11.22
C SER A 176 10.58 23.56 10.67
N THR A 177 11.81 23.03 10.81
CA THR A 177 13.02 23.64 10.26
C THR A 177 13.00 23.66 8.73
N ALA A 178 12.57 22.57 8.09
CA ALA A 178 12.45 22.50 6.63
C ALA A 178 11.38 23.49 6.14
N LEU A 179 10.21 23.53 6.78
CA LEU A 179 9.12 24.43 6.46
C LEU A 179 9.56 25.90 6.52
N GLY A 180 10.21 26.31 7.61
CA GLY A 180 10.74 27.67 7.76
C GLY A 180 11.78 28.05 6.70
N LYS A 181 12.63 27.10 6.29
CA LYS A 181 13.59 27.32 5.18
C LYS A 181 12.88 27.58 3.86
N VAL A 182 11.86 26.79 3.53
CA VAL A 182 11.09 26.95 2.29
C VAL A 182 10.32 28.28 2.29
N LEU A 183 9.62 28.60 3.38
CA LEU A 183 8.90 29.86 3.53
C LEU A 183 9.82 31.08 3.36
N ASN A 184 11.04 31.03 3.91
CA ASN A 184 12.02 32.09 3.71
C ASN A 184 12.45 32.24 2.24
N GLN A 185 12.58 31.15 1.48
CA GLN A 185 12.88 31.25 0.04
C GLN A 185 11.71 31.88 -0.74
N ILE A 186 10.47 31.49 -0.44
CA ILE A 186 9.27 32.09 -1.05
C ILE A 186 9.21 33.58 -0.74
N PHE A 187 9.43 33.95 0.52
CA PHE A 187 9.48 35.34 0.97
C PHE A 187 10.55 36.16 0.21
N VAL A 188 11.79 35.66 0.16
CA VAL A 188 12.89 36.31 -0.56
C VAL A 188 12.58 36.44 -2.06
N SER A 189 11.94 35.43 -2.67
CA SER A 189 11.49 35.48 -4.06
C SER A 189 10.50 36.62 -4.29
N HIS A 190 9.48 36.75 -3.44
CA HIS A 190 8.52 37.85 -3.53
C HIS A 190 9.16 39.22 -3.33
N LEU A 191 10.11 39.36 -2.41
CA LEU A 191 10.85 40.62 -2.23
C LEU A 191 11.66 41.00 -3.47
N ARG A 192 12.36 40.04 -4.07
CA ARG A 192 13.15 40.28 -5.31
C ARG A 192 12.27 40.69 -6.49
N ASN A 193 11.04 40.19 -6.53
CA ASN A 193 10.06 40.50 -7.56
C ASN A 193 9.19 41.72 -7.21
N GLU A 194 9.57 42.51 -6.19
CA GLU A 194 8.84 43.69 -5.69
C GLU A 194 7.37 43.41 -5.32
N ASN A 195 7.02 42.14 -5.08
CA ASN A 195 5.68 41.72 -4.68
C ASN A 195 5.54 41.78 -3.15
N TYR A 196 5.63 42.98 -2.61
CA TYR A 196 5.51 43.25 -1.17
C TYR A 196 4.17 42.78 -0.57
N PRO A 197 3.01 42.86 -1.27
CA PRO A 197 1.76 42.31 -0.75
C PRO A 197 1.83 40.80 -0.51
N ALA A 198 2.45 40.03 -1.42
CA ALA A 198 2.63 38.60 -1.24
C ALA A 198 3.66 38.28 -0.13
N ALA A 199 4.78 39.01 -0.09
CA ALA A 199 5.78 38.85 0.96
C ALA A 199 5.20 39.08 2.38
N ARG A 200 4.32 40.08 2.54
CA ARG A 200 3.65 40.36 3.81
C ARG A 200 2.72 39.23 4.27
N ARG A 201 2.03 38.57 3.34
CA ARG A 201 1.15 37.42 3.67
C ARG A 201 1.95 36.25 4.23
N ILE A 202 3.13 35.96 3.66
CA ILE A 202 3.99 34.88 4.16
C ILE A 202 4.44 35.14 5.61
N TYR A 203 4.83 36.39 5.93
CA TYR A 203 5.24 36.76 7.28
C TYR A 203 4.12 36.61 8.34
N GLN A 204 2.85 36.69 7.94
CA GLN A 204 1.72 36.55 8.88
C GLN A 204 1.39 35.09 9.21
N VAL A 205 1.90 34.14 8.42
CA VAL A 205 1.61 32.70 8.53
C VAL A 205 2.82 31.92 9.07
N ALA A 206 4.02 32.51 9.01
CA ALA A 206 5.25 31.98 9.61
C ALA A 206 5.34 32.30 11.11
#